data_AF-A0A950QVU4-F1
#
_entry.id   AF-A0A950QVU4-F1
#
_cell.length_a   1.000
_cell.length_b   1.000
_cell.length_c   1.000
_cell.angle_alpha   90.00
_cell.angle_beta   90.00
_cell.angle_gamma   90.00
#
_symmetry.space_group_name_H-M   'P 1'
#
loop_
_entity.id
_entity.type
_entity.pdbx_description
1 polymer ?
#
loop_
_entity_poly.entity_id
_entity_poly.type
_entity_poly.pdbx_seq_one_letter_code
_entity_poly.pdbx_strand_id
1 'polypeptide(L)'
;MSQPPHKPHTLVHFEGPKQSEPHEGHEHTRFEGIDASVKVVIGSLAIIWLTLIITGAIVFPIQNILKHENPPGNLPSPMAPARVLPPTPVIQVRPWETLPDLRAHEEEVLNSYGKDNTTGHTHVPINQAMDAVMAQLKIQPNAPAGLTVPGGQGRDFAKGLSAMPPEYQRPTIQGEIRKNAQASASR
;
A
#
# COMPACT_ATOMS: atom_id res chain seq x y z
N MET A 1 -88.11 32.52 -37.08
CA MET A 1 -87.97 33.63 -36.11
C MET A 1 -88.28 33.06 -34.72
N SER A 2 -87.43 33.21 -33.69
CA SER A 2 -86.09 33.83 -33.64
C SER A 2 -85.23 33.27 -32.50
N GLN A 3 -83.90 33.33 -32.68
CA GLN A 3 -82.85 33.28 -31.63
C GLN A 3 -82.44 34.74 -31.25
N PRO A 4 -81.53 34.97 -30.26
CA PRO A 4 -80.96 34.04 -29.27
C PRO A 4 -81.61 34.29 -27.88
N PRO A 5 -81.10 35.05 -26.88
CA PRO A 5 -79.77 35.66 -26.66
C PRO A 5 -78.79 34.72 -25.92
N HIS A 6 -77.70 35.26 -25.38
CA HIS A 6 -76.54 34.57 -24.79
C HIS A 6 -76.47 34.68 -23.25
N LYS A 7 -75.82 33.70 -22.59
CA LYS A 7 -75.32 33.83 -21.21
C LYS A 7 -73.95 34.54 -21.21
N PRO A 8 -73.66 35.44 -20.24
CA PRO A 8 -72.31 35.98 -20.08
C PRO A 8 -71.36 34.96 -19.42
N HIS A 9 -70.14 34.83 -19.95
CA HIS A 9 -69.06 33.98 -19.42
C HIS A 9 -67.90 34.83 -18.87
N THR A 10 -68.03 35.27 -17.61
CA THR A 10 -66.99 35.96 -16.83
C THR A 10 -67.41 35.87 -15.34
N LEU A 11 -66.54 35.74 -14.34
CA LEU A 11 -65.09 35.92 -14.25
C LEU A 11 -64.36 34.70 -13.69
N VAL A 12 -63.04 34.64 -13.89
CA VAL A 12 -62.12 33.73 -13.18
C VAL A 12 -62.09 34.10 -11.70
N HIS A 13 -62.32 33.13 -10.81
CA HIS A 13 -62.08 33.31 -9.38
C HIS A 13 -60.76 32.67 -8.95
N PHE A 14 -60.08 33.33 -8.01
CA PHE A 14 -58.67 33.11 -7.68
C PHE A 14 -58.32 31.66 -7.33
N GLU A 15 -57.30 31.13 -8.00
CA GLU A 15 -56.73 29.82 -7.68
C GLU A 15 -55.87 29.94 -6.40
N GLY A 16 -56.42 29.49 -5.27
CA GLY A 16 -55.64 29.27 -4.05
C GLY A 16 -54.59 28.18 -4.24
N PRO A 17 -53.59 28.07 -3.35
CA PRO A 17 -52.52 27.09 -3.50
C PRO A 17 -53.10 25.66 -3.56
N LYS A 18 -52.98 25.02 -4.73
CA LYS A 18 -53.41 23.64 -4.96
C LYS A 18 -52.60 22.70 -4.07
N GLN A 19 -53.19 22.30 -2.95
CA GLN A 19 -52.74 21.13 -2.20
C GLN A 19 -53.20 19.90 -2.98
N SER A 20 -52.29 19.24 -3.68
CA SER A 20 -52.51 17.92 -4.26
C SER A 20 -52.72 16.90 -3.15
N GLU A 21 -53.77 16.08 -3.26
CA GLU A 21 -54.03 15.02 -2.29
C GLU A 21 -52.90 13.96 -2.32
N PRO A 22 -52.55 13.34 -1.18
CA PRO A 22 -51.50 12.35 -1.12
C PRO A 22 -51.93 11.06 -1.83
N HIS A 23 -51.50 10.89 -3.07
CA HIS A 23 -51.74 9.66 -3.83
C HIS A 23 -50.97 8.48 -3.22
N GLU A 24 -51.70 7.42 -2.86
CA GLU A 24 -51.09 6.17 -2.40
C GLU A 24 -50.53 5.40 -3.60
N GLY A 25 -49.25 5.05 -3.55
CA GLY A 25 -48.69 4.05 -4.45
C GLY A 25 -49.19 2.64 -4.10
N HIS A 26 -49.28 1.77 -5.10
CA HIS A 26 -49.30 0.33 -4.81
C HIS A 26 -48.07 -0.04 -3.96
N GLU A 27 -48.25 -0.94 -2.99
CA GLU A 27 -47.27 -1.27 -1.93
C GLU A 27 -47.07 -0.19 -0.83
N HIS A 28 -48.11 0.59 -0.51
CA HIS A 28 -48.19 1.47 0.68
C HIS A 28 -47.13 2.60 0.77
N THR A 29 -46.37 2.86 -0.30
CA THR A 29 -45.46 4.01 -0.35
C THR A 29 -46.24 5.31 -0.47
N ARG A 30 -46.35 6.06 0.63
CA ARG A 30 -46.99 7.37 0.67
C ARG A 30 -46.00 8.46 0.26
N PHE A 31 -46.10 8.94 -0.98
CA PHE A 31 -45.32 10.09 -1.44
C PHE A 31 -46.02 11.39 -1.03
N GLU A 32 -45.26 12.33 -0.46
CA GLU A 32 -45.76 13.68 -0.20
C GLU A 32 -45.72 14.50 -1.50
N GLY A 33 -46.89 14.98 -1.94
CA GLY A 33 -47.06 15.79 -3.16
C GLY A 33 -46.55 17.23 -3.02
N ILE A 34 -45.43 17.44 -2.32
CA ILE A 34 -44.77 18.74 -2.24
C ILE A 34 -43.86 18.85 -3.46
N ASP A 35 -44.41 19.39 -4.55
CA ASP A 35 -43.67 19.68 -5.78
C ASP A 35 -42.33 20.35 -5.47
N ALA A 36 -41.25 19.81 -6.05
CA ALA A 36 -39.88 20.19 -5.72
C ALA A 36 -39.68 21.70 -5.85
N SER A 37 -39.59 22.39 -4.71
CA SER A 37 -39.66 23.85 -4.66
C SER A 37 -38.65 24.48 -5.60
N VAL A 38 -39.09 25.42 -6.45
CA VAL A 38 -38.24 26.09 -7.45
C VAL A 38 -36.96 26.67 -6.84
N LYS A 39 -37.00 27.10 -5.56
CA LYS A 39 -35.83 27.56 -4.79
C LYS A 39 -34.80 26.45 -4.54
N VAL A 40 -35.25 25.23 -4.24
CA VAL A 40 -34.40 24.04 -4.06
C VAL A 40 -33.83 23.59 -5.40
N VAL A 41 -34.65 23.60 -6.46
CA VAL A 41 -34.18 23.27 -7.83
C VAL A 41 -33.07 24.23 -8.27
N ILE A 42 -33.28 25.55 -8.16
CA ILE A 42 -32.28 26.58 -8.49
C ILE A 42 -31.04 26.45 -7.57
N GLY A 43 -31.23 26.19 -6.27
CA GLY A 43 -30.12 25.95 -5.34
C GLY A 43 -29.27 24.74 -5.72
N SER A 44 -29.90 23.62 -6.10
CA SER A 44 -29.18 22.41 -6.54
C SER A 44 -28.41 22.64 -7.85
N LEU A 45 -29.00 23.37 -8.81
CA LEU A 45 -28.34 23.78 -10.05
C LEU A 45 -27.12 24.68 -9.79
N ALA A 46 -27.24 25.64 -8.85
CA ALA A 46 -26.13 26.50 -8.46
C ALA A 46 -24.98 25.73 -7.79
N ILE A 47 -25.30 24.74 -6.94
CA ILE A 47 -24.31 23.85 -6.31
C ILE A 47 -23.61 23.00 -7.39
N ILE A 48 -24.35 22.37 -8.30
CA ILE A 48 -23.79 21.57 -9.40
C ILE A 48 -22.85 22.43 -10.27
N TRP A 49 -23.27 23.64 -10.64
CA TRP A 49 -22.42 24.59 -11.37
C TRP A 49 -21.15 24.96 -10.61
N LEU A 50 -21.26 25.25 -9.31
CA LEU A 50 -20.09 25.56 -8.47
C LEU A 50 -19.12 24.37 -8.39
N THR A 51 -19.63 23.14 -8.21
CA THR A 51 -18.81 21.93 -8.22
C THR A 51 -18.10 21.74 -9.56
N LEU A 52 -18.81 21.89 -10.70
CA LEU A 52 -18.21 21.78 -12.03
C LEU A 52 -17.12 22.84 -12.28
N ILE A 53 -17.33 24.09 -11.82
CA ILE A 53 -16.33 25.16 -11.89
C ILE A 53 -15.10 24.80 -11.06
N ILE A 54 -15.27 24.31 -9.83
CA ILE A 54 -14.15 23.91 -8.95
C ILE A 54 -13.37 22.72 -9.54
N THR A 55 -14.07 21.67 -10.00
CA THR A 55 -13.44 20.53 -10.68
C THR A 55 -12.69 20.97 -11.93
N GLY A 56 -13.29 21.84 -12.76
CA GLY A 56 -12.64 22.43 -13.93
C GLY A 56 -11.36 23.20 -13.55
N ALA A 57 -11.45 24.09 -12.56
CA ALA A 57 -10.33 24.91 -12.09
C ALA A 57 -9.15 24.08 -11.54
N ILE A 58 -9.38 22.85 -11.09
CA ILE A 58 -8.33 21.91 -10.68
C ILE A 58 -7.81 21.10 -11.89
N VAL A 59 -8.71 20.55 -12.72
CA VAL A 59 -8.35 19.65 -13.82
C VAL A 59 -7.66 20.37 -14.98
N PHE A 60 -8.08 21.58 -15.34
CA PHE A 60 -7.49 22.32 -16.46
C PHE A 60 -5.99 22.66 -16.27
N PRO A 61 -5.52 23.24 -15.15
CA PRO A 61 -4.09 23.51 -14.96
C PRO A 61 -3.26 22.22 -14.89
N ILE A 62 -3.76 21.16 -14.23
CA ILE A 62 -3.08 19.86 -14.19
C ILE A 62 -2.93 19.30 -15.61
N GLN A 63 -4.00 19.30 -16.42
CA GLN A 63 -3.90 18.88 -17.82
C GLN A 63 -2.97 19.77 -18.65
N ASN A 64 -2.92 21.08 -18.39
CA ASN A 64 -2.08 22.01 -19.13
C ASN A 64 -0.58 21.75 -18.85
N ILE A 65 -0.22 21.57 -17.57
CA ILE A 65 1.12 21.17 -17.15
C ILE A 65 1.48 19.81 -17.77
N LEU A 66 0.62 18.80 -17.62
CA LEU A 66 0.87 17.47 -18.18
C LEU A 66 1.07 17.47 -19.69
N LYS A 67 0.33 18.29 -20.46
CA LYS A 67 0.49 18.45 -21.92
C LYS A 67 1.75 19.23 -22.32
N HIS A 68 2.30 20.05 -21.42
CA HIS A 68 3.55 20.79 -21.65
C HIS A 68 4.77 19.91 -21.35
N GLU A 69 4.77 19.22 -20.21
CA GLU A 69 5.83 18.28 -19.80
C GLU A 69 5.83 16.98 -20.62
N ASN A 70 4.65 16.53 -21.08
CA ASN A 70 4.47 15.36 -21.93
C ASN A 70 3.84 15.80 -23.26
N PRO A 71 4.60 16.43 -24.17
CA PRO A 71 4.12 16.68 -25.51
C PRO A 71 3.70 15.34 -26.14
N PRO A 72 2.54 15.25 -26.82
CA PRO A 72 2.07 14.00 -27.39
C PRO A 72 3.10 13.51 -28.41
N GLY A 73 3.83 12.46 -28.05
CA GLY A 73 4.93 11.94 -28.85
C GLY A 73 4.48 11.61 -30.26
N ASN A 74 5.30 11.97 -31.25
CA ASN A 74 5.01 11.75 -32.67
C ASN A 74 4.46 10.33 -32.89
N LEU A 75 3.33 10.23 -33.60
CA LEU A 75 2.76 8.96 -34.04
C LEU A 75 3.89 8.11 -34.64
N PRO A 76 4.08 6.85 -34.18
CA PRO A 76 5.24 6.06 -34.59
C PRO A 76 5.22 5.89 -36.10
N SER A 77 6.22 6.45 -36.77
CA SER A 77 6.39 6.33 -38.22
C SER A 77 6.39 4.84 -38.60
N PRO A 78 5.79 4.44 -39.74
CA PRO A 78 5.95 3.09 -40.27
C PRO A 78 7.41 2.68 -40.52
N MET A 79 8.33 3.65 -40.54
CA MET A 79 9.78 3.45 -40.65
C MET A 79 10.54 3.80 -39.36
N ALA A 80 9.86 3.99 -38.23
CA ALA A 80 10.52 4.16 -36.93
C ALA A 80 11.25 2.86 -36.55
N PRO A 81 12.47 2.93 -35.99
CA PRO A 81 13.15 1.74 -35.49
C PRO A 81 12.27 1.07 -34.41
N ALA A 82 12.22 -0.26 -34.45
CA ALA A 82 11.38 -1.04 -33.54
C ALA A 82 11.67 -0.65 -32.08
N ARG A 83 10.60 -0.43 -31.30
CA ARG A 83 10.70 -0.03 -29.90
C ARG A 83 11.60 -1.01 -29.15
N VAL A 84 12.75 -0.55 -28.68
CA VAL A 84 13.66 -1.35 -27.85
C VAL A 84 12.94 -1.64 -26.55
N LEU A 85 12.35 -2.83 -26.48
CA LEU A 85 11.81 -3.37 -25.24
C LEU A 85 12.99 -3.60 -24.28
N PRO A 86 12.87 -3.27 -22.99
CA PRO A 86 13.87 -3.68 -22.01
C PRO A 86 14.00 -5.22 -22.05
N PRO A 87 15.21 -5.78 -21.87
CA PRO A 87 15.38 -7.22 -21.86
C PRO A 87 14.50 -7.83 -20.76
N THR A 88 13.80 -8.92 -21.10
CA THR A 88 12.98 -9.66 -20.14
C THR A 88 13.82 -10.08 -18.93
N PRO A 89 13.28 -10.04 -17.69
CA PRO A 89 14.04 -10.39 -16.49
C PRO A 89 14.63 -11.79 -16.62
N VAL A 90 15.96 -11.86 -16.61
CA VAL A 90 16.71 -13.10 -16.86
C VAL A 90 16.83 -13.88 -15.55
N ILE A 91 16.42 -15.15 -15.55
CA ILE A 91 16.62 -16.03 -14.40
C ILE A 91 18.11 -16.34 -14.26
N GLN A 92 18.69 -16.03 -13.10
CA GLN A 92 20.07 -16.36 -12.81
C GLN A 92 20.22 -17.87 -12.64
N VAL A 93 20.89 -18.53 -13.60
CA VAL A 93 20.92 -20.00 -13.69
C VAL A 93 21.73 -20.66 -12.56
N ARG A 94 22.74 -19.97 -12.01
CA ARG A 94 23.70 -20.51 -11.03
C ARG A 94 24.02 -19.50 -9.92
N PRO A 95 23.05 -19.13 -9.05
CA PRO A 95 23.24 -18.10 -8.03
C PRO A 95 24.34 -18.43 -7.00
N TRP A 96 24.60 -19.72 -6.75
CA TRP A 96 25.66 -20.17 -5.83
C TRP A 96 27.07 -19.77 -6.27
N GLU A 97 27.28 -19.44 -7.55
CA GLU A 97 28.58 -19.01 -8.06
C GLU A 97 28.85 -17.53 -7.78
N THR A 98 27.82 -16.69 -7.72
CA THR A 98 27.93 -15.24 -7.44
C THR A 98 27.65 -14.86 -5.99
N LEU A 99 27.03 -15.75 -5.20
CA LEU A 99 26.77 -15.51 -3.78
C LEU A 99 28.02 -15.20 -2.93
N PRO A 100 29.21 -15.78 -3.17
CA PRO A 100 30.44 -15.39 -2.46
C PRO A 100 30.85 -13.95 -2.73
N ASP A 101 30.83 -13.52 -4.00
CA ASP A 101 31.23 -12.18 -4.42
C ASP A 101 30.23 -11.12 -3.91
N LEU A 102 28.92 -11.43 -3.99
CA LEU A 102 27.87 -10.59 -3.41
C LEU A 102 28.07 -10.39 -1.91
N ARG A 103 28.30 -11.48 -1.16
CA ARG A 103 28.56 -11.38 0.29
C ARG A 103 29.83 -10.57 0.58
N ALA A 104 30.91 -10.79 -0.18
CA ALA A 104 32.15 -10.05 0.03
C ALA A 104 31.94 -8.54 -0.16
N HIS A 105 31.15 -8.15 -1.16
CA HIS A 105 30.79 -6.74 -1.38
C HIS A 105 29.84 -6.18 -0.31
N GLU A 106 28.81 -6.94 0.11
CA GLU A 106 27.94 -6.57 1.22
C GLU A 106 28.75 -6.37 2.52
N GLU A 107 29.69 -7.26 2.81
CA GLU A 107 30.52 -7.23 4.01
C GLU A 107 31.60 -6.12 3.95
N GLU A 108 32.09 -5.77 2.76
CA GLU A 108 32.90 -4.55 2.52
C GLU A 108 32.08 -3.27 2.82
N VAL A 109 30.85 -3.17 2.29
CA VAL A 109 29.97 -2.00 2.53
C VAL A 109 29.57 -1.89 4.00
N LEU A 110 29.29 -3.00 4.70
CA LEU A 110 28.96 -2.98 6.13
C LEU A 110 30.13 -2.55 7.03
N ASN A 111 31.38 -2.82 6.63
CA ASN A 111 32.57 -2.55 7.44
C ASN A 111 33.36 -1.29 7.01
N SER A 112 32.91 -0.56 5.98
CA SER A 112 33.56 0.64 5.46
C SER A 112 32.80 1.94 5.78
N TYR A 113 33.43 3.09 5.54
CA TYR A 113 32.75 4.38 5.48
C TYR A 113 32.44 4.72 4.02
N GLY A 114 31.32 5.37 3.80
CA GLY A 114 30.94 5.85 2.49
C GLY A 114 29.79 6.83 2.56
N LYS A 115 29.46 7.41 1.40
CA LYS A 115 28.37 8.35 1.26
C LYS A 115 27.42 7.82 0.19
N ASP A 116 26.14 7.74 0.54
CA ASP A 116 25.10 7.50 -0.46
C ASP A 116 24.96 8.76 -1.32
N ASN A 117 25.19 8.60 -2.62
CA ASN A 117 25.11 9.68 -3.59
C ASN A 117 23.65 10.05 -3.95
N THR A 118 22.67 9.24 -3.54
CA THR A 118 21.24 9.47 -3.81
C THR A 118 20.53 10.23 -2.69
N THR A 119 20.71 9.83 -1.42
CA THR A 119 20.17 10.55 -0.25
C THR A 119 21.13 11.60 0.32
N GLY A 120 22.41 11.51 0.02
CA GLY A 120 23.45 12.37 0.58
C GLY A 120 23.93 11.97 1.99
N HIS A 121 23.37 10.92 2.59
CA HIS A 121 23.76 10.45 3.93
C HIS A 121 25.12 9.73 3.93
N THR A 122 25.90 9.92 5.00
CA THR A 122 27.16 9.20 5.25
C THR A 122 26.87 8.00 6.16
N HIS A 123 27.34 6.80 5.77
CA HIS A 123 27.30 5.62 6.62
C HIS A 123 28.63 5.41 7.37
N VAL A 124 28.54 4.72 8.50
CA VAL A 124 29.62 4.43 9.45
C VAL A 124 29.70 2.89 9.60
N PRO A 125 30.90 2.29 9.67
CA PRO A 125 31.07 0.85 9.84
C PRO A 125 30.20 0.29 10.97
N ILE A 126 29.53 -0.84 10.72
CA ILE A 126 28.49 -1.39 11.61
C ILE A 126 28.98 -1.60 13.05
N ASN A 127 30.25 -2.01 13.23
CA ASN A 127 30.86 -2.20 14.55
C ASN A 127 30.93 -0.88 15.35
N GLN A 128 31.40 0.20 14.72
CA GLN A 128 31.44 1.53 15.36
C GLN A 128 30.04 2.09 15.61
N ALA A 129 29.08 1.81 14.72
CA ALA A 129 27.68 2.21 14.92
C ALA A 129 27.08 1.50 16.15
N MET A 130 27.37 0.21 16.35
CA MET A 130 27.00 -0.53 17.55
C MET A 130 27.67 0.06 18.81
N ASP A 131 28.98 0.31 18.79
CA ASP A 131 29.72 0.91 19.91
C ASP A 131 29.15 2.28 20.30
N ALA A 132 28.89 3.15 19.32
CA ALA A 132 28.35 4.49 19.52
C ALA A 132 26.92 4.47 20.08
N VAL A 133 26.10 3.49 19.70
CA VAL A 133 24.77 3.27 20.28
C VAL A 133 24.86 2.70 21.70
N MET A 134 25.72 1.71 21.93
CA MET A 134 25.94 1.14 23.28
C MET A 134 26.40 2.19 24.28
N ALA A 135 27.29 3.10 23.89
CA ALA A 135 27.76 4.20 24.75
C ALA A 135 26.65 5.20 25.15
N GLN A 136 25.55 5.28 24.38
CA GLN A 136 24.40 6.15 24.67
C GLN A 136 23.30 5.45 25.48
N LEU A 137 23.25 4.12 25.45
CA LEU A 137 22.23 3.35 26.16
C LEU A 137 22.53 3.30 27.67
N LYS A 138 21.57 3.77 28.47
CA LYS A 138 21.59 3.66 29.94
C LYS A 138 21.22 2.25 30.41
N ILE A 139 22.03 1.26 30.01
CA ILE A 139 21.88 -0.13 30.44
C ILE A 139 22.19 -0.26 31.94
N GLN A 140 21.18 -0.61 32.74
CA GLN A 140 21.44 -1.14 34.07
C GLN A 140 21.88 -2.60 33.94
N PRO A 141 22.94 -3.05 34.63
CA PRO A 141 23.30 -4.47 34.74
C PRO A 141 22.32 -5.18 35.69
N ASN A 142 21.06 -5.31 35.27
CA ASN A 142 19.94 -5.70 36.12
C ASN A 142 19.05 -6.76 35.45
N ALA A 143 19.69 -7.77 34.87
CA ALA A 143 19.10 -9.10 34.77
C ALA A 143 19.49 -9.87 36.04
N PRO A 144 18.57 -10.12 36.98
CA PRO A 144 18.79 -11.09 38.05
C PRO A 144 19.27 -12.43 37.46
N ALA A 145 20.20 -13.11 38.13
CA ALA A 145 20.66 -14.42 37.69
C ALA A 145 19.47 -15.40 37.65
N GLY A 146 19.01 -15.74 36.45
CA GLY A 146 17.80 -16.53 36.20
C GLY A 146 16.64 -15.79 35.48
N LEU A 147 16.72 -14.47 35.28
CA LEU A 147 15.68 -13.72 34.56
C LEU A 147 15.89 -13.80 33.03
N THR A 148 15.21 -14.77 32.42
CA THR A 148 15.32 -15.06 30.99
C THR A 148 14.34 -14.21 30.17
N VAL A 149 14.82 -13.61 29.08
CA VAL A 149 13.97 -12.86 28.13
C VAL A 149 12.98 -13.85 27.47
N PRO A 150 11.69 -13.53 27.29
CA PRO A 150 10.79 -14.38 26.51
C PRO A 150 11.27 -14.44 25.05
N GLY A 151 11.70 -15.62 24.61
CA GLY A 151 12.44 -15.85 23.35
C GLY A 151 13.91 -16.25 23.57
N GLY A 152 14.52 -15.81 24.68
CA GLY A 152 15.84 -16.21 25.17
C GLY A 152 15.75 -17.06 26.44
N GLN A 153 14.95 -18.13 26.42
CA GLN A 153 14.80 -19.04 27.57
C GLN A 153 16.11 -19.78 27.87
N GLY A 154 16.79 -19.36 28.94
CA GLY A 154 17.86 -20.09 29.61
C GLY A 154 17.33 -21.39 30.23
N ARG A 155 17.10 -22.40 29.38
CA ARG A 155 16.98 -23.79 29.80
C ARG A 155 18.35 -24.31 30.20
N ASP A 156 18.43 -25.02 31.32
CA ASP A 156 19.54 -25.95 31.57
C ASP A 156 19.47 -27.09 30.53
N PHE A 157 20.10 -26.90 29.37
CA PHE A 157 20.13 -27.90 28.29
C PHE A 157 20.70 -29.25 28.76
N ALA A 158 21.54 -29.24 29.81
CA ALA A 158 22.03 -30.41 30.53
C ALA A 158 20.93 -31.32 31.09
N LYS A 159 19.75 -30.79 31.44
CA LYS A 159 18.56 -31.59 31.83
C LYS A 159 17.61 -31.84 30.66
N GLY A 160 17.60 -30.95 29.66
CA GLY A 160 16.74 -31.08 28.48
C GLY A 160 17.05 -32.30 27.61
N LEU A 161 18.33 -32.64 27.43
CA LEU A 161 18.76 -33.81 26.64
C LEU A 161 18.30 -35.14 27.28
N SER A 162 18.49 -35.29 28.59
CA SER A 162 18.11 -36.49 29.35
C SER A 162 16.60 -36.70 29.50
N ALA A 163 15.80 -35.67 29.20
CA ALA A 163 14.34 -35.70 29.29
C ALA A 163 13.64 -35.95 27.93
N MET A 164 14.40 -36.11 26.84
CA MET A 164 13.83 -36.44 25.53
C MET A 164 13.48 -37.93 25.43
N PRO A 165 12.34 -38.31 24.80
CA PRO A 165 12.07 -39.72 24.51
C PRO A 165 13.20 -40.32 23.66
N PRO A 166 13.52 -41.62 23.83
CA PRO A 166 14.74 -42.22 23.27
C PRO A 166 14.85 -42.10 21.74
N GLU A 167 13.71 -42.07 21.03
CA GLU A 167 13.63 -41.87 19.57
C GLU A 167 14.19 -40.52 19.10
N TYR A 168 14.18 -39.49 19.95
CA TYR A 168 14.67 -38.15 19.63
C TYR A 168 16.08 -37.88 20.16
N GLN A 169 16.66 -38.80 20.94
CA GLN A 169 18.05 -38.76 21.37
C GLN A 169 18.96 -39.16 20.18
N ARG A 170 19.16 -38.20 19.25
CA ARG A 170 20.00 -38.40 18.05
C ARG A 170 21.35 -39.03 18.44
N PRO A 171 21.79 -40.12 17.78
CA PRO A 171 23.09 -40.72 18.06
C PRO A 171 24.20 -39.70 17.83
N THR A 172 25.20 -39.69 18.71
CA THR A 172 26.27 -38.68 18.71
C THR A 172 27.22 -38.90 17.52
N ILE A 173 26.89 -38.32 16.36
CA ILE A 173 27.61 -38.42 15.08
C ILE A 173 29.13 -38.12 15.23
N GLN A 174 29.49 -37.30 16.23
CA GLN A 174 30.87 -36.97 16.60
C GLN A 174 31.74 -38.20 16.96
N GLY A 175 31.14 -39.33 17.35
CA GLY A 175 31.84 -40.61 17.54
C GLY A 175 32.13 -41.35 16.23
N GLU A 176 31.17 -41.39 15.30
CA GLU A 176 31.31 -42.12 14.03
C GLU A 176 32.31 -41.45 13.08
N ILE A 177 32.36 -40.12 13.07
CA ILE A 177 33.36 -39.36 12.28
C ILE A 177 34.78 -39.79 12.67
N ARG A 178 35.07 -39.96 13.98
CA ARG A 178 36.39 -40.45 14.45
C ARG A 178 36.65 -41.90 14.01
N LYS A 179 35.65 -42.78 14.15
CA LYS A 179 35.78 -44.19 13.77
C LYS A 179 36.05 -44.38 12.28
N ASN A 180 35.35 -43.61 11.43
CA ASN A 180 35.52 -43.65 9.97
C ASN A 180 36.83 -42.99 9.53
N ALA A 181 37.27 -41.91 10.20
CA ALA A 181 38.59 -41.31 9.94
C ALA A 181 39.74 -42.28 10.29
N GLN A 182 39.65 -42.99 11.42
CA GLN A 182 40.64 -44.01 11.81
C GLN A 182 40.65 -45.24 10.86
N ALA A 183 39.48 -45.68 10.41
CA ALA A 183 39.36 -46.74 9.39
C ALA A 183 39.88 -46.30 8.00
N SER A 184 39.89 -44.99 7.72
CA SER A 184 40.46 -44.42 6.49
C SER A 184 41.98 -44.19 6.56
N ALA A 185 42.55 -44.17 7.76
CA ALA A 185 43.99 -43.98 8.01
C ALA A 185 44.76 -45.30 8.23
N SER A 186 44.15 -46.44 7.88
CA SER A 186 44.68 -47.80 8.07
C SER A 186 44.54 -48.68 6.81
N ARG A 187 44.64 -48.04 5.63
CA ARG A 187 44.76 -48.65 4.30
C ARG A 187 45.85 -47.96 3.49
#